data_AF-A0A0Q5WGQ4-F1
#
_entry.id   AF-A0A0Q5WGQ4-F1
#
_cell.length_a   1.000
_cell.length_b   1.000
_cell.length_c   1.000
_cell.angle_alpha   90.00
_cell.angle_beta   90.00
_cell.angle_gamma   90.00
#
_symmetry.space_group_name_H-M   'P 1'
#
loop_
_entity.id
_entity.type
_entity.pdbx_description
1 polymer ?
#
loop_
_entity_poly.entity_id
_entity_poly.type
_entity_poly.pdbx_seq_one_letter_code
_entity_poly.pdbx_strand_id
1 'polypeptide(L)'
;MVVVAAVVTALVVLLGGEDESTTTADPTTSSASTTSAGTSSSSSSSSSSSSSSSSSSSSSSSAGTSEAPPPGGLPAPTIPPTGLGTDPDLDALAQSCFDGSMDDCDELFGESVFEDSLQAYNDYGDSCAGRQEVGTGLLCTDAFPS
;
A
#
# COMPACT_ATOMS: atom_id res chain seq x y z
N MET A 1 -34.48 15.40 24.63
CA MET A 1 -35.28 15.19 23.41
C MET A 1 -34.89 13.84 22.85
N VAL A 2 -35.85 12.94 22.57
CA VAL A 2 -35.59 11.54 22.17
C VAL A 2 -36.25 11.31 20.81
N VAL A 3 -35.49 11.59 19.75
CA VAL A 3 -35.73 11.35 18.32
C VAL A 3 -34.36 11.56 17.66
N VAL A 4 -33.85 10.72 16.76
CA VAL A 4 -34.47 9.70 15.88
C VAL A 4 -33.62 8.42 15.90
N ALA A 5 -34.27 7.26 16.00
CA ALA A 5 -33.69 5.97 15.61
C ALA A 5 -34.42 5.45 14.36
N ALA A 6 -33.78 4.50 13.65
CA ALA A 6 -34.27 3.75 12.48
C ALA A 6 -34.20 4.42 11.09
N VAL A 7 -33.02 4.32 10.43
CA VAL A 7 -32.88 4.33 8.95
C VAL A 7 -31.77 3.34 8.50
N VAL A 8 -31.73 2.11 9.04
CA VAL A 8 -30.65 1.13 8.75
C VAL A 8 -31.15 -0.16 8.06
N THR A 9 -32.44 -0.46 8.09
CA THR A 9 -32.99 -1.74 7.61
C THR A 9 -33.48 -1.76 6.15
N ALA A 10 -33.20 -0.72 5.35
CA ALA A 10 -33.74 -0.59 3.99
C ALA A 10 -32.74 -0.88 2.84
N LEU A 11 -31.42 -0.89 3.09
CA LEU A 11 -30.42 -1.05 2.02
C LEU A 11 -30.00 -2.51 1.75
N VAL A 12 -30.25 -3.42 2.70
CA VAL A 12 -29.74 -4.82 2.67
C VAL A 12 -30.55 -5.74 1.74
N VAL A 13 -31.66 -5.28 1.16
CA VAL A 13 -32.59 -6.13 0.37
C VAL A 13 -32.38 -6.01 -1.16
N LEU A 14 -31.51 -5.11 -1.65
CA LEU A 14 -31.45 -4.74 -3.08
C LEU A 14 -30.20 -5.19 -3.88
N LEU A 15 -29.30 -5.99 -3.29
CA LEU A 15 -28.09 -6.52 -3.97
C LEU A 15 -27.85 -8.04 -3.73
N GLY A 16 -28.81 -8.74 -3.12
CA GLY A 16 -28.65 -10.12 -2.66
C GLY A 16 -29.24 -11.18 -3.59
N GLY A 17 -28.57 -11.46 -4.72
CA GLY A 17 -28.64 -12.77 -5.40
C GLY A 17 -29.50 -12.87 -6.66
N GLU A 18 -28.87 -12.72 -7.82
CA GLU A 18 -29.26 -13.41 -9.06
C GLU A 18 -28.10 -14.29 -9.54
N ASP A 19 -28.05 -15.53 -9.05
CA ASP A 19 -27.23 -16.61 -9.61
C ASP A 19 -28.01 -17.94 -9.48
N GLU A 20 -29.18 -17.99 -10.12
CA GLU A 20 -29.94 -19.24 -10.25
C GLU A 20 -29.38 -20.05 -11.43
N SER A 21 -28.61 -21.09 -11.11
CA SER A 21 -28.21 -22.10 -12.09
C SER A 21 -29.43 -22.88 -12.61
N THR A 22 -29.85 -22.60 -13.85
CA THR A 22 -30.76 -23.50 -14.57
C THR A 22 -30.23 -23.92 -15.94
N THR A 23 -30.12 -25.22 -16.11
CA THR A 23 -29.66 -25.93 -17.32
C THR A 23 -30.80 -26.04 -18.33
N THR A 24 -30.53 -25.88 -19.64
CA THR A 24 -31.01 -26.81 -20.72
C THR A 24 -30.54 -26.42 -22.14
N ALA A 25 -29.84 -27.37 -22.77
CA ALA A 25 -29.75 -27.76 -24.19
C ALA A 25 -29.53 -26.74 -25.35
N ASP A 26 -28.47 -27.07 -26.11
CA ASP A 26 -28.14 -26.72 -27.51
C ASP A 26 -29.25 -27.14 -28.52
N PRO A 27 -29.35 -26.47 -29.70
CA PRO A 27 -28.95 -27.17 -30.93
C PRO A 27 -28.21 -26.32 -32.00
N THR A 28 -26.90 -26.55 -32.15
CA THR A 28 -26.20 -27.03 -33.36
C THR A 28 -26.64 -26.50 -34.74
N THR A 29 -25.71 -25.85 -35.47
CA THR A 29 -25.34 -26.05 -36.90
C THR A 29 -24.30 -24.96 -37.28
N SER A 30 -22.98 -25.25 -37.37
CA SER A 30 -22.24 -25.90 -38.48
C SER A 30 -22.15 -25.04 -39.76
N SER A 31 -21.04 -24.85 -40.51
CA SER A 31 -19.59 -25.17 -40.40
C SER A 31 -18.83 -24.18 -41.37
N ALA A 32 -17.54 -24.20 -41.71
CA ALA A 32 -16.38 -25.10 -41.56
C ALA A 32 -15.08 -24.25 -41.60
N SER A 33 -14.03 -24.50 -40.81
CA SER A 33 -12.92 -25.47 -40.99
C SER A 33 -11.95 -25.22 -42.16
N THR A 34 -10.71 -24.79 -41.87
CA THR A 34 -9.47 -25.26 -42.53
C THR A 34 -8.24 -25.08 -41.61
N THR A 35 -7.84 -26.20 -40.99
CA THR A 35 -6.46 -26.72 -40.91
C THR A 35 -5.24 -25.81 -41.09
N SER A 36 -4.36 -25.83 -40.09
CA SER A 36 -2.93 -26.19 -40.28
C SER A 36 -2.37 -26.84 -39.01
N ALA A 37 -1.43 -27.78 -39.17
CA ALA A 37 -0.92 -28.67 -38.12
C ALA A 37 0.56 -28.39 -37.78
N GLY A 38 1.01 -28.90 -36.63
CA GLY A 38 2.39 -28.84 -36.15
C GLY A 38 2.45 -29.10 -34.63
N THR A 39 2.35 -30.33 -34.10
CA THR A 39 3.32 -31.45 -34.06
C THR A 39 4.74 -31.10 -33.56
N SER A 40 5.23 -31.96 -32.64
CA SER A 40 6.56 -31.98 -32.00
C SER A 40 6.67 -31.05 -30.79
N SER A 41 6.73 -31.49 -29.53
CA SER A 41 7.53 -32.57 -28.89
C SER A 41 9.04 -32.28 -28.82
N SER A 42 9.58 -32.40 -27.59
CA SER A 42 11.00 -32.58 -27.25
C SER A 42 11.92 -31.37 -27.45
N SER A 43 13.04 -31.18 -26.74
CA SER A 43 13.53 -31.71 -25.45
C SER A 43 14.82 -30.98 -25.07
N SER A 44 15.16 -30.96 -23.77
CA SER A 44 16.53 -31.03 -23.24
C SER A 44 17.59 -29.94 -23.54
N SER A 45 18.03 -29.30 -22.44
CA SER A 45 19.45 -29.25 -22.00
C SER A 45 20.40 -28.25 -22.71
N SER A 46 21.51 -27.76 -22.11
CA SER A 46 22.18 -28.14 -20.85
C SER A 46 23.18 -27.07 -20.35
N SER A 47 23.42 -27.04 -19.02
CA SER A 47 24.69 -26.66 -18.35
C SER A 47 25.18 -25.18 -18.47
N SER A 48 25.99 -24.58 -17.57
CA SER A 48 26.84 -25.08 -16.46
C SER A 48 26.91 -24.00 -15.36
N SER A 49 26.75 -24.31 -14.07
CA SER A 49 27.83 -24.52 -13.07
C SER A 49 28.49 -23.27 -12.43
N SER A 50 28.59 -23.34 -11.10
CA SER A 50 29.61 -22.70 -10.23
C SER A 50 29.48 -21.22 -9.83
N SER A 51 29.11 -21.00 -8.57
CA SER A 51 29.72 -20.05 -7.61
C SER A 51 29.22 -20.44 -6.22
N SER A 52 30.02 -21.09 -5.36
CA SER A 52 31.16 -20.55 -4.60
C SER A 52 30.74 -19.54 -3.53
N SER A 53 31.03 -19.90 -2.28
CA SER A 53 30.72 -19.18 -1.04
C SER A 53 31.25 -17.76 -1.01
N SER A 54 30.58 -16.85 -0.29
CA SER A 54 31.15 -16.16 0.88
C SER A 54 30.14 -15.26 1.60
N SER A 55 30.36 -15.11 2.90
CA SER A 55 29.67 -14.24 3.83
C SER A 55 29.67 -12.76 3.42
N SER A 56 28.63 -12.01 3.80
CA SER A 56 28.76 -10.88 4.75
C SER A 56 27.39 -10.30 5.10
N SER A 57 26.90 -10.60 6.30
CA SER A 57 25.79 -9.84 6.89
C SER A 57 26.31 -8.46 7.28
N SER A 58 25.89 -7.44 6.53
CA SER A 58 26.18 -6.04 6.82
C SER A 58 24.96 -5.20 6.44
N SER A 59 23.81 -5.55 7.02
CA SER A 59 22.65 -4.67 7.07
C SER A 59 22.98 -3.58 8.09
N SER A 60 23.55 -2.49 7.59
CA SER A 60 24.02 -1.37 8.40
C SER A 60 22.91 -0.81 9.26
N SER A 61 23.01 -1.02 10.57
CA SER A 61 22.38 -0.13 11.55
C SER A 61 23.11 1.22 11.51
N SER A 62 22.87 1.99 10.45
CA SER A 62 23.28 3.38 10.34
C SER A 62 22.41 4.19 11.29
N ALA A 63 22.79 4.20 12.57
CA ALA A 63 22.30 5.20 13.52
C ALA A 63 22.47 6.58 12.86
N GLY A 64 21.38 7.34 12.79
CA GLY A 64 21.32 8.59 12.04
C GLY A 64 22.45 9.52 12.44
N THR A 65 23.40 9.73 11.52
CA THR A 65 24.29 10.88 11.62
C THR A 65 23.42 12.09 11.33
N SER A 66 23.31 13.02 12.26
CA SER A 66 22.70 14.33 12.00
C SER A 66 23.63 15.14 11.11
N GLU A 67 23.68 14.77 9.84
CA GLU A 67 24.26 15.61 8.80
C GLU A 67 23.34 16.83 8.61
N ALA A 68 23.92 18.03 8.58
CA ALA A 68 23.14 19.23 8.35
C ALA A 68 22.54 19.16 6.93
N PRO A 69 21.21 19.33 6.76
CA PRO A 69 20.58 19.11 5.47
C PRO A 69 21.15 20.06 4.41
N PRO A 70 21.36 19.59 3.17
CA PRO A 70 21.84 20.43 2.08
C PRO A 70 20.81 21.54 1.77
N PRO A 71 21.26 22.75 1.39
CA PRO A 71 20.33 23.83 1.05
C PRO A 71 19.51 23.45 -0.20
N GLY A 72 18.22 23.21 0.01
CA GLY A 72 17.28 22.74 -1.03
C GLY A 72 16.87 21.27 -0.92
N GLY A 73 17.27 20.55 0.13
CA GLY A 73 16.78 19.20 0.42
C GLY A 73 15.67 19.15 1.47
N LEU A 74 14.96 18.03 1.51
CA LEU A 74 13.99 17.64 2.53
C LEU A 74 14.58 17.85 3.95
N PRO A 75 13.96 18.63 4.85
CA PRO A 75 14.49 18.81 6.20
C PRO A 75 14.41 17.49 6.97
N ALA A 76 15.44 17.16 7.75
CA ALA A 76 15.51 15.87 8.47
C ALA A 76 14.28 15.67 9.39
N PRO A 77 13.76 14.43 9.54
CA PRO A 77 12.62 14.15 10.40
C PRO A 77 12.99 14.41 11.87
N THR A 78 12.02 14.82 12.68
CA THR A 78 12.25 15.14 14.10
C THR A 78 11.55 14.17 15.06
N ILE A 79 10.55 13.42 14.59
CA ILE A 79 9.80 12.45 15.36
C ILE A 79 10.08 11.04 14.80
N PRO A 80 10.54 10.06 15.59
CA PRO A 80 10.70 8.69 15.13
C PRO A 80 9.35 7.95 15.04
N PRO A 81 9.18 7.00 14.09
CA PRO A 81 7.95 6.23 13.91
C PRO A 81 7.82 5.14 14.98
N THR A 82 7.59 5.53 16.23
CA THR A 82 7.54 4.60 17.37
C THR A 82 6.42 4.96 18.33
N GLY A 83 5.61 3.97 18.71
CA GLY A 83 4.50 4.16 19.66
C GLY A 83 3.26 4.82 19.06
N LEU A 84 3.12 4.78 17.73
CA LEU A 84 1.97 5.32 16.99
C LEU A 84 0.74 4.40 17.09
N GLY A 85 0.95 3.09 17.18
CA GLY A 85 -0.13 2.12 17.36
C GLY A 85 0.37 0.69 17.38
N THR A 86 -0.41 -0.21 16.76
CA THR A 86 -0.08 -1.64 16.61
C THR A 86 -0.44 -2.17 15.22
N ASP A 87 -0.63 -1.27 14.24
CA ASP A 87 -0.98 -1.66 12.89
C ASP A 87 0.30 -1.77 12.05
N PRO A 88 0.65 -2.97 11.54
CA PRO A 88 1.93 -3.20 10.89
C PRO A 88 2.04 -2.55 9.51
N ASP A 89 0.91 -2.28 8.84
CA ASP A 89 0.88 -1.66 7.52
C ASP A 89 1.05 -0.13 7.69
N LEU A 90 0.38 0.48 8.67
CA LEU A 90 0.60 1.89 9.03
C LEU A 90 1.97 2.15 9.66
N ASP A 91 2.52 1.21 10.45
CA ASP A 91 3.91 1.28 10.93
C ASP A 91 4.92 1.27 9.76
N ALA A 92 4.63 0.54 8.68
CA ALA A 92 5.47 0.52 7.48
C ALA A 92 5.44 1.86 6.73
N LEU A 93 4.26 2.45 6.52
CA LEU A 93 4.11 3.79 5.94
C LEU A 93 4.80 4.86 6.81
N ALA A 94 4.64 4.80 8.14
CA ALA A 94 5.30 5.72 9.07
C ALA A 94 6.84 5.63 8.99
N GLN A 95 7.37 4.44 8.72
CA GLN A 95 8.81 4.22 8.51
C GLN A 95 9.30 4.77 7.15
N SER A 96 8.54 4.65 6.06
CA SER A 96 8.86 5.27 4.76
C SER A 96 8.76 6.80 4.81
N CYS A 97 7.74 7.34 5.48
CA CYS A 97 7.56 8.76 5.77
C CYS A 97 8.74 9.35 6.57
N PHE A 98 9.30 8.57 7.51
CA PHE A 98 10.53 8.93 8.22
C PHE A 98 11.75 8.97 7.28
N ASP A 99 11.92 7.96 6.43
CA ASP A 99 13.05 7.86 5.49
C ASP A 99 13.06 9.01 4.48
N GLY A 100 11.89 9.46 4.03
CA GLY A 100 11.73 10.70 3.27
C GLY A 100 10.64 10.70 2.19
N SER A 101 9.89 9.61 2.04
CA SER A 101 8.77 9.56 1.09
C SER A 101 7.60 10.42 1.58
N MET A 102 7.35 11.56 0.93
CA MET A 102 6.23 12.42 1.31
C MET A 102 4.87 11.85 0.91
N ASP A 103 4.80 11.11 -0.20
CA ASP A 103 3.59 10.37 -0.61
C ASP A 103 3.16 9.35 0.47
N ASP A 104 4.11 8.61 1.09
CA ASP A 104 3.81 7.68 2.19
C ASP A 104 3.32 8.42 3.46
N CYS A 105 3.76 9.66 3.70
CA CYS A 105 3.22 10.48 4.80
C CYS A 105 1.76 10.90 4.53
N ASP A 106 1.45 11.29 3.30
CA ASP A 106 0.11 11.70 2.87
C ASP A 106 -0.87 10.51 2.83
N GLU A 107 -0.40 9.33 2.41
CA GLU A 107 -1.17 8.08 2.47
C GLU A 107 -1.45 7.68 3.92
N LEU A 108 -0.45 7.78 4.82
CA LEU A 108 -0.62 7.49 6.25
C LEU A 108 -1.65 8.40 6.91
N PHE A 109 -1.63 9.69 6.58
CA PHE A 109 -2.63 10.65 7.03
C PHE A 109 -4.03 10.28 6.51
N GLY A 110 -4.13 9.94 5.22
CA GLY A 110 -5.40 9.57 4.56
C GLY A 110 -6.06 8.30 5.11
N GLU A 111 -5.28 7.25 5.39
CA GLU A 111 -5.81 5.99 5.94
C GLU A 111 -6.23 6.12 7.42
N SER A 112 -5.57 7.00 8.19
CA SER A 112 -5.78 7.15 9.63
C SER A 112 -6.85 8.17 10.03
N VAL A 113 -7.19 9.15 9.17
CA VAL A 113 -8.05 10.30 9.53
C VAL A 113 -9.50 9.94 9.91
N PHE A 114 -9.95 8.72 9.61
CA PHE A 114 -11.33 8.28 9.84
C PHE A 114 -11.55 7.51 11.15
N GLU A 115 -10.47 7.11 11.85
CA GLU A 115 -10.52 6.24 13.03
C GLU A 115 -9.83 6.90 14.24
N ASP A 116 -10.59 7.18 15.31
CA ASP A 116 -10.08 7.79 16.56
C ASP A 116 -8.92 7.00 17.19
N SER A 117 -8.93 5.66 17.05
CA SER A 117 -7.84 4.76 17.47
C SER A 117 -6.54 4.92 16.68
N LEU A 118 -6.56 5.59 15.53
CA LEU A 118 -5.40 5.83 14.67
C LEU A 118 -4.90 7.29 14.74
N GLN A 119 -5.44 8.12 15.64
CA GLN A 119 -5.08 9.55 15.76
C GLN A 119 -3.56 9.79 15.86
N ALA A 120 -2.79 8.90 16.50
CA ALA A 120 -1.34 9.04 16.57
C ALA A 120 -0.61 8.77 15.24
N TYR A 121 -1.13 7.90 14.36
CA TYR A 121 -0.67 7.82 12.97
C TYR A 121 -1.09 9.06 12.18
N ASN A 122 -2.30 9.58 12.44
CA ASN A 122 -2.82 10.77 11.77
C ASN A 122 -1.97 12.02 12.07
N ASP A 123 -1.74 12.32 13.35
CA ASP A 123 -0.87 13.42 13.80
C ASP A 123 0.57 13.26 13.25
N TYR A 124 1.07 12.02 13.17
CA TYR A 124 2.41 11.74 12.65
C TYR A 124 2.52 11.98 11.14
N GLY A 125 1.54 11.50 10.37
CA GLY A 125 1.44 11.73 8.91
C GLY A 125 1.28 13.22 8.59
N ASP A 126 0.35 13.90 9.24
CA ASP A 126 0.09 15.35 9.09
C ASP A 126 1.34 16.19 9.41
N SER A 127 2.12 15.81 10.43
CA SER A 127 3.41 16.46 10.74
C SER A 127 4.54 16.16 9.74
N CYS A 128 4.36 15.26 8.79
CA CYS A 128 5.38 14.73 7.88
C CYS A 128 6.62 14.17 8.62
N ALA A 129 6.41 13.33 9.64
CA ALA A 129 7.45 12.88 10.59
C ALA A 129 8.12 14.03 11.38
N GLY A 130 7.32 15.05 11.74
CA GLY A 130 7.75 16.23 12.48
C GLY A 130 8.57 17.24 11.66
N ARG A 131 8.37 17.30 10.34
CA ARG A 131 8.96 18.33 9.46
C ARG A 131 8.08 19.58 9.38
N GLN A 132 6.77 19.46 9.59
CA GLN A 132 5.83 20.58 9.79
C GLN A 132 5.07 20.45 11.12
N GLU A 133 4.40 21.53 11.53
CA GLU A 133 3.44 21.47 12.65
C GLU A 133 2.17 20.72 12.21
N VAL A 134 1.41 20.17 13.17
CA VAL A 134 0.11 19.56 12.88
C VAL A 134 -0.98 20.62 12.69
N GLY A 135 -1.97 20.31 11.84
CA GLY A 135 -3.11 21.16 11.52
C GLY A 135 -2.81 22.29 10.53
N THR A 136 -1.74 22.19 9.73
CA THR A 136 -1.43 23.18 8.68
C THR A 136 -2.45 23.17 7.54
N GLY A 137 -3.07 22.01 7.29
CA GLY A 137 -3.93 21.79 6.12
C GLY A 137 -3.16 21.71 4.80
N LEU A 138 -1.84 21.49 4.86
CA LEU A 138 -0.97 21.26 3.71
C LEU A 138 -0.51 19.80 3.70
N LEU A 139 -0.64 19.15 2.54
CA LEU A 139 -0.09 17.82 2.30
C LEU A 139 1.45 17.87 2.32
N CYS A 140 2.08 16.78 2.74
CA CYS A 140 3.53 16.63 2.82
C CYS A 140 4.20 16.79 1.45
N THR A 141 3.58 16.26 0.40
CA THR A 141 4.03 16.42 -1.00
C THR A 141 3.96 17.86 -1.52
N ASP A 142 3.07 18.71 -0.98
CA ASP A 142 2.97 20.13 -1.35
C ASP A 142 3.91 21.01 -0.52
N ALA A 143 4.05 20.71 0.78
CA ALA A 143 4.97 21.38 1.69
C ALA A 143 6.45 21.06 1.39
N PHE A 144 6.73 19.84 0.95
CA PHE A 144 8.09 19.32 0.72
C PHE A 144 8.19 18.54 -0.60
N PRO A 145 8.03 19.19 -1.77
CA PRO A 145 8.13 18.53 -3.07
C PRO A 145 9.54 17.95 -3.29
N SER A 146 9.60 16.64 -3.52
CA SER A 146 10.83 15.82 -3.63
C SER A 146 11.01 15.20 -5.02
#